data_AF-A0A9W9K0D1-F1
#
_entry.id   AF-A0A9W9K0D1-F1
#
_cell.length_a   1.000
_cell.length_b   1.000
_cell.length_c   1.000
_cell.angle_alpha   90.00
_cell.angle_beta   90.00
_cell.angle_gamma   90.00
#
_symmetry.space_group_name_H-M   'P 1'
#
loop_
_entity.id
_entity.type
_entity.pdbx_description
1 polymer ?
#
loop_
_entity_poly.entity_id
_entity_poly.type
_entity_poly.pdbx_seq_one_letter_code
_entity_poly.pdbx_strand_id
1 'polypeptide(L)'
;MEQPNTNFKLNHDVHEIQPRRIFNFLHSNYFCGQGNISDEVESPISVSDSVSGYAQARTLLPDQNAANWEAVLETGLNKLSSVFKDMENPKICKDNVVTKVVLSDDLQAWRESQHSAGRILPSKGYGLSRTSEEVIDIMGVRALPPPLLTNGALFGVGFTNFLLGAHDSRVMYSNYCTDMGFYYEHGYHKVFPEYEEMLHCAAKDSHAMNTIGGKERRMAADIGLRYTRTKIGLEEKNKSNLTNKTARLTRSEALLLNFCECSIWGMAAESIARGSDIGGLINDFAFSSPGTDVIDVGSDIHNSELFNSFLNTSDIADSGIVTEETLRRVYDAYAHSAARMFTTRWSDPGARMCSNLFTWHIQNQRHHFLRRVVLGYCKVRSDRSSQREADFDEVFDESLHTTGFSRPLVGACNGEVICDHVTEWLLYFHNDPLLEDLWFYLSRGPLEYALAGVVDEAKENELAEGSRIAMARAYSYGLVDELAWVLAHSSQHAWQVNYLFEAAMFGSILDDGALKGKLDRLE
;
A
#
# COMPACT_ATOMS: atom_id res chain seq x y z
N MET A 1 6.78 19.44 -43.37
CA MET A 1 6.21 19.77 -42.06
C MET A 1 7.16 19.19 -41.04
N GLU A 2 7.87 20.07 -40.35
CA GLU A 2 8.94 19.75 -39.41
C GLU A 2 8.35 19.05 -38.18
N GLN A 3 8.96 17.93 -37.78
CA GLN A 3 8.72 17.30 -36.48
C GLN A 3 9.45 18.11 -35.40
N PRO A 4 8.82 18.46 -34.27
CA PRO A 4 9.54 19.02 -33.15
C PRO A 4 10.37 17.92 -32.49
N ASN A 5 11.68 18.12 -32.55
CA ASN A 5 12.71 17.26 -32.00
C ASN A 5 12.79 17.49 -30.48
N THR A 6 12.00 16.78 -29.68
CA THR A 6 12.11 16.81 -28.20
C THR A 6 13.13 15.79 -27.72
N ASN A 7 14.41 16.10 -27.94
CA ASN A 7 15.53 15.43 -27.29
C ASN A 7 15.77 16.11 -25.92
N PHE A 8 14.99 15.73 -24.90
CA PHE A 8 15.36 16.01 -23.52
C PHE A 8 16.36 14.94 -23.09
N LYS A 9 17.65 15.27 -23.16
CA LYS A 9 18.68 14.48 -22.47
C LYS A 9 18.44 14.62 -20.96
N LEU A 10 18.27 13.49 -20.27
CA LEU A 10 18.48 13.40 -18.82
C LEU A 10 19.86 13.99 -18.53
N ASN A 11 19.86 15.18 -17.92
CA ASN A 11 21.08 15.89 -17.61
C ASN A 11 21.53 15.42 -16.23
N HIS A 12 22.24 14.29 -16.19
CA HIS A 12 22.84 13.75 -14.95
C HIS A 12 23.84 14.73 -14.29
N ASP A 13 24.20 15.83 -14.95
CA ASP A 13 25.21 16.81 -14.52
C ASP A 13 24.64 18.21 -14.14
N VAL A 14 23.32 18.39 -13.98
CA VAL A 14 22.74 19.68 -13.52
C VAL A 14 22.26 19.59 -12.08
N HIS A 15 23.15 19.21 -11.18
CA HIS A 15 22.97 19.44 -9.75
C HIS A 15 24.29 19.93 -9.14
N GLU A 16 24.79 21.08 -9.58
CA GLU A 16 25.48 21.97 -8.64
C GLU A 16 24.43 22.52 -7.67
N ILE A 17 24.17 21.69 -6.66
CA ILE A 17 23.23 21.88 -5.56
C ILE A 17 23.49 23.27 -4.95
N GLN A 18 22.55 24.21 -5.13
CA GLN A 18 22.40 25.29 -4.17
C GLN A 18 22.22 24.61 -2.80
N PRO A 19 23.11 24.83 -1.82
CA PRO A 19 23.13 24.02 -0.62
C PRO A 19 21.89 24.33 0.23
N ARG A 20 20.80 23.59 -0.01
CA ARG A 20 19.78 23.38 1.01
C ARG A 20 20.49 22.66 2.14
N ARG A 21 20.39 23.23 3.34
CA ARG A 21 20.95 22.60 4.53
C ARG A 21 20.29 21.23 4.65
N ILE A 22 21.06 20.17 4.44
CA ILE A 22 20.65 18.83 4.86
C ILE A 22 20.44 18.94 6.37
N PHE A 23 19.19 18.82 6.81
CA PHE A 23 18.94 18.57 8.21
C PHE A 23 19.36 17.12 8.40
N ASN A 24 20.45 16.86 9.14
CA ASN A 24 20.76 15.49 9.56
C ASN A 24 19.48 14.86 10.11
N PHE A 25 19.23 13.57 9.85
CA PHE A 25 18.05 12.82 10.30
C PHE A 25 17.57 13.21 11.71
N LEU A 26 18.52 13.48 12.62
CA LEU A 26 18.35 13.91 14.01
C LEU A 26 17.79 15.35 14.23
N HIS A 27 17.57 16.15 13.19
CA HIS A 27 17.17 17.56 13.28
C HIS A 27 15.99 17.92 12.37
N SER A 28 15.24 16.94 11.85
CA SER A 28 14.03 17.23 11.09
C SER A 28 12.92 17.76 12.03
N ASN A 29 12.09 18.70 11.54
CA ASN A 29 10.99 19.34 12.27
C ASN A 29 9.83 18.38 12.65
N TYR A 30 10.04 17.08 12.51
CA TYR A 30 9.02 16.04 12.59
C TYR A 30 9.16 15.14 13.84
N PHE A 31 10.03 15.56 14.76
CA PHE A 31 10.15 15.01 16.10
C PHE A 31 9.40 15.88 17.10
N CYS A 32 8.21 15.43 17.54
CA CYS A 32 7.36 16.23 18.43
C CYS A 32 7.93 16.43 19.85
N GLY A 33 9.04 15.77 20.19
CA GLY A 33 9.73 15.86 21.48
C GLY A 33 11.08 16.58 21.48
N GLN A 34 11.58 17.09 20.33
CA GLN A 34 12.96 17.63 20.22
C GLN A 34 13.08 19.10 19.79
N GLY A 35 12.02 19.90 19.76
CA GLY A 35 12.12 21.30 19.33
C GLY A 35 11.14 22.25 20.02
N ASN A 36 11.69 23.37 20.51
CA ASN A 36 11.02 24.56 21.04
C ASN A 36 9.61 24.78 20.47
N ILE A 37 8.59 24.44 21.26
CA ILE A 37 7.30 25.10 21.16
C ILE A 37 7.56 26.53 21.64
N SER A 38 7.89 27.44 20.73
CA SER A 38 7.38 28.80 20.92
C SER A 38 5.87 28.62 21.02
N ASP A 39 5.27 29.09 22.11
CA ASP A 39 3.85 28.94 22.47
C ASP A 39 2.84 29.46 21.42
N GLU A 40 3.26 29.71 20.18
CA GLU A 40 2.49 30.31 19.08
C GLU A 40 2.46 29.47 17.79
N VAL A 41 3.07 28.28 17.73
CA VAL A 41 2.90 27.38 16.56
C VAL A 41 2.16 26.12 17.00
N GLU A 42 0.86 26.08 16.70
CA GLU A 42 0.05 24.88 16.78
C GLU A 42 0.78 23.70 16.12
N SER A 43 0.83 22.57 16.82
CA SER A 43 1.27 21.29 16.26
C SER A 43 0.56 21.06 14.91
N PRO A 44 1.28 20.76 13.81
CA PRO A 44 0.66 20.62 12.48
C PRO A 44 -0.20 19.34 12.36
N ILE A 45 -0.22 18.48 13.37
CA ILE A 45 -1.20 17.40 13.46
C ILE A 45 -2.47 18.00 14.07
N SER A 46 -3.28 18.66 13.25
CA SER A 46 -4.62 19.07 13.63
C SER A 46 -5.38 17.84 14.12
N VAL A 47 -5.98 17.92 15.31
CA VAL A 47 -7.01 16.97 15.75
C VAL A 47 -8.06 16.93 14.65
N SER A 48 -8.17 15.81 13.92
CA SER A 48 -9.16 15.74 12.84
C SER A 48 -10.54 15.82 13.49
N ASP A 49 -11.33 16.84 13.15
CA ASP A 49 -12.76 16.85 13.44
C ASP A 49 -13.36 15.52 12.98
N SER A 50 -14.40 15.04 13.69
CA SER A 50 -15.07 13.78 13.33
C SER A 50 -15.49 13.81 11.85
N VAL A 51 -14.81 13.02 11.01
CA VAL A 51 -15.05 13.02 9.57
C VAL A 51 -16.40 12.36 9.30
N SER A 52 -17.29 13.03 8.58
CA SER A 52 -18.57 12.41 8.19
C SER A 52 -18.36 11.17 7.32
N GLY A 53 -19.15 10.13 7.58
CA GLY A 53 -19.09 8.84 6.87
C GLY A 53 -18.53 7.70 7.72
N TYR A 54 -18.15 6.61 7.05
CA TYR A 54 -17.50 5.43 7.63
C TYR A 54 -18.31 4.72 8.72
N ALA A 55 -19.64 4.72 8.59
CA ALA A 55 -20.55 4.20 9.63
C ALA A 55 -20.18 2.76 10.05
N GLN A 56 -19.82 1.91 9.08
CA GLN A 56 -19.42 0.54 9.35
C GLN A 56 -18.06 0.43 10.07
N ALA A 57 -17.05 1.18 9.65
CA ALA A 57 -15.73 1.20 10.29
C ALA A 57 -15.81 1.65 11.76
N ARG A 58 -16.69 2.61 12.05
CA ARG A 58 -16.96 3.09 13.41
C ARG A 58 -17.52 2.01 14.35
N THR A 59 -18.08 0.93 13.82
CA THR A 59 -18.57 -0.20 14.64
C THR A 59 -17.50 -1.24 14.96
N LEU A 60 -16.38 -1.25 14.23
CA LEU A 60 -15.38 -2.31 14.33
C LEU A 60 -14.56 -2.20 15.62
N LEU A 61 -14.12 -0.98 15.97
CA LEU A 61 -13.37 -0.71 17.18
C LEU A 61 -14.02 0.49 17.89
N PRO A 62 -14.87 0.28 18.91
CA PRO A 62 -15.62 1.37 19.54
C PRO A 62 -14.72 2.31 20.36
N ASP A 63 -13.61 1.81 20.90
CA ASP A 63 -12.60 2.58 21.60
C ASP A 63 -11.23 1.87 21.54
N GLN A 64 -10.18 2.51 22.05
CA GLN A 64 -8.80 1.99 22.01
C GLN A 64 -8.45 0.98 23.11
N ASN A 65 -9.40 0.54 23.94
CA ASN A 65 -9.10 -0.40 25.01
C ASN A 65 -8.54 -1.71 24.45
N ALA A 66 -7.52 -2.26 25.12
CA ALA A 66 -6.86 -3.51 24.73
C ALA A 66 -7.85 -4.66 24.49
N ALA A 67 -8.91 -4.75 25.30
CA ALA A 67 -9.94 -5.76 25.17
C ALA A 67 -10.72 -5.67 23.85
N ASN A 68 -10.89 -4.47 23.29
CA ASN A 68 -11.57 -4.27 22.00
C ASN A 68 -10.65 -4.67 20.84
N TRP A 69 -9.35 -4.36 20.90
CA TRP A 69 -8.37 -4.86 19.93
C TRP A 69 -8.32 -6.40 19.90
N GLU A 70 -8.28 -7.03 21.08
CA GLU A 70 -8.36 -8.48 21.21
C GLU A 70 -9.68 -9.04 20.67
N ALA A 71 -10.83 -8.39 20.95
CA ALA A 71 -12.11 -8.84 20.41
C ALA A 71 -12.17 -8.79 18.87
N VAL A 72 -11.60 -7.74 18.27
CA VAL A 72 -11.44 -7.64 16.80
C VAL A 72 -10.56 -8.77 16.29
N LEU A 73 -9.40 -8.99 16.91
CA LEU A 73 -8.48 -10.08 16.54
C LEU A 73 -9.16 -11.44 16.62
N GLU A 74 -9.80 -11.78 17.75
CA GLU A 74 -10.45 -13.07 17.95
C GLU A 74 -11.59 -13.28 16.95
N THR A 75 -12.34 -12.24 16.59
CA THR A 75 -13.37 -12.33 15.54
C THR A 75 -12.73 -12.63 14.18
N GLY A 76 -11.64 -11.93 13.83
CA GLY A 76 -10.87 -12.18 12.61
C GLY A 76 -10.28 -13.59 12.56
N LEU A 77 -9.66 -14.05 13.64
CA LEU A 77 -9.08 -15.40 13.76
C LEU A 77 -10.14 -16.50 13.69
N ASN A 78 -11.32 -16.28 14.27
CA ASN A 78 -12.43 -17.21 14.20
C ASN A 78 -12.95 -17.35 12.76
N LYS A 79 -13.09 -16.23 12.04
CA LYS A 79 -13.48 -16.25 10.62
C LYS A 79 -12.40 -16.87 9.75
N LEU A 80 -11.14 -16.50 9.93
CA LEU A 80 -9.99 -17.11 9.26
C LEU A 80 -10.01 -18.64 9.45
N SER A 81 -10.12 -19.08 10.69
CA SER A 81 -10.15 -20.52 11.03
C SER A 81 -11.37 -21.24 10.45
N SER A 82 -12.54 -20.59 10.37
CA SER A 82 -13.74 -21.23 9.81
C SER A 82 -13.60 -21.46 8.31
N VAL A 83 -13.06 -20.48 7.56
CA VAL A 83 -12.78 -20.62 6.12
C VAL A 83 -11.83 -21.79 5.84
N PHE A 84 -10.75 -21.91 6.62
CA PHE A 84 -9.81 -23.03 6.46
C PHE A 84 -10.42 -24.39 6.84
N LYS A 85 -11.27 -24.46 7.88
CA LYS A 85 -12.00 -25.69 8.25
C LYS A 85 -12.96 -26.15 7.15
N ASP A 86 -13.65 -25.20 6.52
CA ASP A 86 -14.58 -25.48 5.43
C ASP A 86 -13.86 -26.02 4.20
N MET A 87 -12.69 -25.47 3.90
CA MET A 87 -11.83 -25.99 2.84
C MET A 87 -11.36 -27.42 3.11
N GLU A 88 -11.03 -27.77 4.37
CA GLU A 88 -10.64 -29.13 4.76
C GLU A 88 -11.83 -30.11 4.68
N ASN A 89 -13.07 -29.65 4.96
CA ASN A 89 -14.26 -30.50 5.06
C ASN A 89 -15.50 -29.94 4.33
N PRO A 90 -15.47 -29.84 2.98
CA PRO A 90 -16.52 -29.16 2.22
C PRO A 90 -17.89 -29.83 2.26
N LYS A 91 -17.98 -31.10 2.70
CA LYS A 91 -19.25 -31.84 2.81
C LYS A 91 -20.00 -31.58 4.13
N ILE A 92 -19.32 -31.00 5.12
CA ILE A 92 -19.87 -30.79 6.48
C ILE A 92 -20.41 -29.37 6.61
N CYS A 93 -19.78 -28.39 5.95
CA CYS A 93 -20.23 -27.01 6.01
C CYS A 93 -21.31 -26.73 4.98
N LYS A 94 -22.47 -26.23 5.44
CA LYS A 94 -23.63 -25.96 4.58
C LYS A 94 -23.55 -24.64 3.83
N ASP A 95 -22.62 -23.75 4.23
CA ASP A 95 -22.62 -22.37 3.77
C ASP A 95 -21.62 -22.10 2.63
N ASN A 96 -20.85 -23.11 2.17
CA ASN A 96 -19.89 -23.02 1.05
C ASN A 96 -19.10 -21.70 1.06
N VAL A 97 -18.37 -21.44 2.15
CA VAL A 97 -17.63 -20.17 2.36
C VAL A 97 -16.39 -20.07 1.46
N VAL A 98 -16.02 -21.13 0.74
CA VAL A 98 -14.88 -21.15 -0.18
C VAL A 98 -15.34 -21.51 -1.58
N THR A 99 -15.03 -20.64 -2.54
CA THR A 99 -15.39 -20.78 -3.95
C THR A 99 -14.15 -21.07 -4.80
N LYS A 100 -14.28 -21.96 -5.77
CA LYS A 100 -13.24 -22.15 -6.79
C LYS A 100 -13.34 -21.02 -7.82
N VAL A 101 -12.23 -20.36 -8.10
CA VAL A 101 -12.15 -19.21 -9.00
C VAL A 101 -11.42 -19.60 -10.28
N VAL A 102 -11.94 -19.17 -11.42
CA VAL A 102 -11.30 -19.30 -12.74
C VAL A 102 -11.46 -18.00 -13.52
N LEU A 103 -10.55 -17.76 -14.47
CA LEU A 103 -10.75 -16.71 -15.48
C LEU A 103 -11.90 -17.12 -16.40
N SER A 104 -12.69 -16.15 -16.83
CA SER A 104 -13.61 -16.31 -17.97
C SER A 104 -12.86 -16.73 -19.24
N ASP A 105 -13.58 -17.37 -20.17
CA ASP A 105 -13.01 -17.84 -21.43
C ASP A 105 -12.30 -16.72 -22.21
N ASP A 106 -12.86 -15.51 -22.22
CA ASP A 106 -12.26 -14.35 -22.89
C ASP A 106 -10.96 -13.88 -22.23
N LEU A 107 -10.91 -13.82 -20.90
CA LEU A 107 -9.68 -13.46 -20.17
C LEU A 107 -8.61 -14.55 -20.29
N GLN A 108 -9.02 -15.82 -20.27
CA GLN A 108 -8.13 -16.96 -20.47
C GLN A 108 -7.54 -16.94 -21.89
N ALA A 109 -8.36 -16.74 -22.92
CA ALA A 109 -7.91 -16.62 -24.30
C ALA A 109 -6.98 -15.42 -24.51
N TRP A 110 -7.27 -14.28 -23.86
CA TRP A 110 -6.39 -13.12 -23.88
C TRP A 110 -5.03 -13.44 -23.22
N ARG A 111 -5.02 -14.08 -22.04
CA ARG A 111 -3.80 -14.50 -21.35
C ARG A 111 -2.94 -15.40 -22.24
N GLU A 112 -3.54 -16.43 -22.83
CA GLU A 112 -2.85 -17.37 -23.74
C GLU A 112 -2.25 -16.66 -24.96
N SER A 113 -2.98 -15.70 -25.52
CA SER A 113 -2.48 -14.87 -26.63
C SER A 113 -1.30 -14.00 -26.21
N GLN A 114 -1.33 -13.38 -25.02
CA GLN A 114 -0.21 -12.59 -24.51
C GLN A 114 1.01 -13.47 -24.22
N HIS A 115 0.81 -14.61 -23.56
CA HIS A 115 1.87 -15.58 -23.28
C HIS A 115 2.52 -16.10 -24.57
N SER A 116 1.72 -16.40 -25.60
CA SER A 116 2.23 -16.81 -26.92
C SER A 116 3.06 -15.71 -27.61
N ALA A 117 2.80 -14.44 -27.28
CA ALA A 117 3.57 -13.29 -27.75
C ALA A 117 4.80 -12.99 -26.85
N GLY A 118 5.11 -13.85 -25.88
CA GLY A 118 6.21 -13.66 -24.93
C GLY A 118 5.95 -12.59 -23.87
N ARG A 119 4.71 -12.10 -23.74
CA ARG A 119 4.30 -11.12 -22.75
C ARG A 119 3.87 -11.85 -21.48
N ILE A 120 4.86 -12.27 -20.72
CA ILE A 120 4.71 -13.04 -19.49
C ILE A 120 5.21 -12.18 -18.33
N LEU A 121 4.43 -12.15 -17.25
CA LEU A 121 4.88 -11.56 -16.01
C LEU A 121 5.69 -12.63 -15.23
N PRO A 122 6.96 -12.35 -14.87
CA PRO A 122 7.73 -13.29 -14.08
C PRO A 122 7.19 -13.42 -12.66
N SER A 123 7.51 -14.53 -12.00
CA SER A 123 7.28 -14.73 -10.56
C SER A 123 7.71 -13.52 -9.72
N LYS A 124 6.98 -13.23 -8.64
CA LYS A 124 7.34 -12.15 -7.69
C LYS A 124 8.80 -12.27 -7.26
N GLY A 125 9.50 -11.14 -7.21
CA GLY A 125 10.87 -11.07 -6.70
C GLY A 125 10.94 -11.31 -5.19
N TYR A 126 12.15 -11.44 -4.66
CA TYR A 126 12.34 -11.76 -3.24
C TYR A 126 12.07 -10.59 -2.29
N GLY A 127 12.10 -9.35 -2.77
CA GLY A 127 11.91 -8.17 -1.91
C GLY A 127 12.99 -7.96 -0.84
N LEU A 128 14.19 -8.52 -1.07
CA LEU A 128 15.32 -8.50 -0.14
C LEU A 128 16.51 -7.67 -0.63
N SER A 129 16.41 -7.05 -1.80
CA SER A 129 17.51 -6.25 -2.32
C SER A 129 17.84 -5.11 -1.37
N ARG A 130 19.14 -4.90 -1.17
CA ARG A 130 19.64 -3.82 -0.33
C ARG A 130 19.35 -2.47 -1.00
N THR A 131 19.02 -1.49 -0.18
CA THR A 131 18.98 -0.07 -0.56
C THR A 131 20.34 0.39 -1.07
N SER A 132 20.35 1.27 -2.08
CA SER A 132 21.59 1.81 -2.64
C SER A 132 22.39 2.60 -1.61
N GLU A 133 23.71 2.63 -1.78
CA GLU A 133 24.60 3.38 -0.88
C GLU A 133 24.31 4.88 -0.92
N GLU A 134 23.89 5.43 -2.07
CA GLU A 134 23.47 6.83 -2.19
C GLU A 134 22.28 7.15 -1.28
N VAL A 135 21.22 6.33 -1.31
CA VAL A 135 20.06 6.53 -0.42
C VAL A 135 20.45 6.36 1.05
N ILE A 136 21.28 5.37 1.36
CA ILE A 136 21.77 5.13 2.73
C ILE A 136 22.53 6.37 3.26
N ASP A 137 23.36 6.98 2.42
CA ASP A 137 24.14 8.16 2.77
C ASP A 137 23.27 9.42 2.90
N ILE A 138 22.32 9.65 1.97
CA ILE A 138 21.35 10.75 2.06
C ILE A 138 20.56 10.69 3.36
N MET A 139 20.08 9.50 3.73
CA MET A 139 19.24 9.29 4.91
C MET A 139 20.05 9.19 6.20
N GLY A 140 21.37 8.97 6.13
CA GLY A 140 22.23 8.79 7.29
C GLY A 140 21.92 7.51 8.09
N VAL A 141 21.40 6.46 7.44
CA VAL A 141 20.88 5.24 8.08
C VAL A 141 21.83 4.06 8.05
N ARG A 142 23.12 4.28 7.75
CA ARG A 142 24.13 3.23 7.60
C ARG A 142 24.25 2.27 8.81
N ALA A 143 23.94 2.76 10.00
CA ALA A 143 24.02 1.99 11.25
C ALA A 143 22.79 1.10 11.51
N LEU A 144 21.73 1.19 10.70
CA LEU A 144 20.57 0.32 10.85
C LEU A 144 20.92 -1.15 10.54
N PRO A 145 20.29 -2.11 11.23
CA PRO A 145 20.50 -3.52 10.95
C PRO A 145 20.05 -3.90 9.53
N PRO A 146 20.67 -4.93 8.91
CA PRO A 146 20.37 -5.42 7.57
C PRO A 146 18.87 -5.53 7.19
N PRO A 147 17.96 -6.09 8.00
CA PRO A 147 16.54 -6.20 7.65
C PRO A 147 15.88 -4.84 7.41
N LEU A 148 16.35 -3.75 8.02
CA LEU A 148 15.81 -2.40 7.84
C LEU A 148 16.39 -1.66 6.62
N LEU A 149 17.41 -2.24 5.98
CA LEU A 149 18.12 -1.65 4.84
C LEU A 149 17.76 -2.31 3.51
N THR A 150 16.75 -3.18 3.47
CA THR A 150 16.18 -3.66 2.21
C THR A 150 15.30 -2.57 1.59
N ASN A 151 15.18 -2.55 0.26
CA ASN A 151 14.28 -1.60 -0.42
C ASN A 151 12.83 -1.80 0.02
N GLY A 152 12.43 -3.07 0.23
CA GLY A 152 11.11 -3.40 0.76
C GLY A 152 10.87 -2.72 2.11
N ALA A 153 11.71 -2.99 3.11
CA ALA A 153 11.52 -2.48 4.46
C ALA A 153 11.64 -0.95 4.54
N LEU A 154 12.71 -0.39 3.96
CA LEU A 154 13.00 1.04 4.08
C LEU A 154 11.91 1.88 3.42
N PHE A 155 11.48 1.52 2.21
CA PHE A 155 10.43 2.27 1.49
C PHE A 155 9.01 1.80 1.83
N GLY A 156 8.86 0.70 2.57
CA GLY A 156 7.59 0.28 3.16
C GLY A 156 7.41 0.90 4.54
N VAL A 157 7.45 0.07 5.58
CA VAL A 157 7.20 0.52 6.97
C VAL A 157 8.21 1.57 7.47
N GLY A 158 9.41 1.65 6.90
CA GLY A 158 10.38 2.71 7.21
C GLY A 158 9.87 4.10 6.80
N PHE A 159 9.61 4.30 5.51
CA PHE A 159 9.08 5.56 4.98
C PHE A 159 7.69 5.89 5.50
N THR A 160 6.84 4.88 5.73
CA THR A 160 5.57 5.13 6.43
C THR A 160 5.82 5.74 7.82
N ASN A 161 6.75 5.20 8.60
CA ASN A 161 7.13 5.80 9.88
C ASN A 161 7.70 7.21 9.73
N PHE A 162 8.53 7.45 8.72
CA PHE A 162 9.09 8.77 8.43
C PHE A 162 8.01 9.80 8.09
N LEU A 163 6.97 9.40 7.33
CA LEU A 163 5.82 10.24 6.98
C LEU A 163 4.86 10.49 8.14
N LEU A 164 4.76 9.55 9.09
CA LEU A 164 3.91 9.65 10.30
C LEU A 164 4.58 10.41 11.44
N GLY A 165 5.90 10.34 11.53
CA GLY A 165 6.67 11.04 12.54
C GLY A 165 6.73 10.28 13.87
N ALA A 166 7.62 10.73 14.72
CA ALA A 166 7.86 10.12 16.02
C ALA A 166 8.13 11.20 17.07
N HIS A 167 8.21 10.80 18.33
CA HIS A 167 8.63 11.72 19.39
C HIS A 167 10.05 12.23 19.18
N ASP A 168 10.97 11.32 18.85
CA ASP A 168 12.36 11.60 18.53
C ASP A 168 12.94 10.47 17.68
N SER A 169 14.20 10.59 17.29
CA SER A 169 14.90 9.61 16.48
C SER A 169 15.01 8.22 17.11
N ARG A 170 15.08 8.11 18.45
CA ARG A 170 15.09 6.81 19.15
C ARG A 170 13.73 6.15 19.04
N VAL A 171 12.65 6.92 19.24
CA VAL A 171 11.28 6.42 19.07
C VAL A 171 11.01 6.07 17.62
N MET A 172 11.52 6.84 16.65
CA MET A 172 11.41 6.53 15.22
C MET A 172 12.04 5.16 14.90
N TYR A 173 13.26 4.91 15.38
CA TYR A 173 13.90 3.60 15.23
C TYR A 173 13.09 2.48 15.89
N SER A 174 12.63 2.68 17.13
CA SER A 174 11.81 1.70 17.85
C SER A 174 10.48 1.41 17.12
N ASN A 175 9.82 2.44 16.59
CA ASN A 175 8.60 2.33 15.81
C ASN A 175 8.87 1.52 14.53
N TYR A 176 9.91 1.88 13.77
CA TYR A 176 10.31 1.16 12.55
C TYR A 176 10.56 -0.32 12.85
N CYS A 177 11.34 -0.64 13.89
CA CYS A 177 11.55 -2.02 14.32
C CYS A 177 10.24 -2.72 14.71
N THR A 178 9.33 -2.05 15.40
CA THR A 178 8.06 -2.65 15.86
C THR A 178 7.18 -3.06 14.68
N ASP A 179 7.03 -2.21 13.66
CA ASP A 179 6.15 -2.54 12.52
C ASP A 179 6.82 -3.42 11.47
N MET A 180 8.11 -3.75 11.64
CA MET A 180 8.71 -4.81 10.84
C MET A 180 7.93 -6.12 10.97
N GLY A 181 7.08 -6.32 12.00
CA GLY A 181 6.14 -7.44 12.08
C GLY A 181 5.38 -7.74 10.78
N PHE A 182 5.05 -6.72 9.96
CA PHE A 182 4.49 -6.87 8.62
C PHE A 182 5.32 -7.79 7.70
N TYR A 183 6.65 -7.72 7.78
CA TYR A 183 7.56 -8.54 6.99
C TYR A 183 7.71 -9.98 7.47
N TYR A 184 6.95 -10.37 8.50
CA TYR A 184 6.86 -11.77 8.89
C TYR A 184 6.23 -12.61 7.77
N GLU A 185 5.17 -12.10 7.12
CA GLU A 185 4.54 -12.70 5.94
C GLU A 185 5.47 -12.75 4.72
N HIS A 186 6.42 -11.83 4.66
CA HIS A 186 7.43 -11.81 3.62
C HIS A 186 8.59 -12.77 3.91
N GLY A 187 8.63 -13.45 5.06
CA GLY A 187 9.64 -14.44 5.41
C GLY A 187 10.95 -13.85 5.95
N TYR A 188 10.98 -12.58 6.38
CA TYR A 188 12.21 -11.94 6.88
C TYR A 188 12.81 -12.68 8.09
N HIS A 189 11.96 -13.24 8.95
CA HIS A 189 12.34 -14.06 10.09
C HIS A 189 13.13 -15.34 9.71
N LYS A 190 13.01 -15.82 8.46
CA LYS A 190 13.77 -16.98 7.95
C LYS A 190 15.14 -16.59 7.38
N VAL A 191 15.35 -15.30 7.05
CA VAL A 191 16.54 -14.81 6.34
C VAL A 191 17.48 -14.01 7.23
N PHE A 192 16.94 -13.20 8.15
CA PHE A 192 17.72 -12.31 9.01
C PHE A 192 17.73 -12.86 10.45
N PRO A 193 18.87 -13.38 10.94
CA PRO A 193 18.98 -13.91 12.31
C PRO A 193 18.60 -12.91 13.40
N GLU A 194 18.88 -11.62 13.18
CA GLU A 194 18.61 -10.52 14.12
C GLU A 194 17.13 -10.09 14.18
N TYR A 195 16.27 -10.61 13.29
CA TYR A 195 14.92 -10.10 13.09
C TYR A 195 14.03 -10.24 14.34
N GLU A 196 13.94 -11.44 14.92
CA GLU A 196 13.09 -11.68 16.10
C GLU A 196 13.59 -10.90 17.33
N GLU A 197 14.90 -10.82 17.52
CA GLU A 197 15.50 -10.05 18.62
C GLU A 197 15.22 -8.56 18.47
N MET A 198 15.28 -8.03 17.24
CA MET A 198 14.94 -6.64 16.92
C MET A 198 13.49 -6.32 17.28
N LEU A 199 12.52 -7.16 16.87
CA LEU A 199 11.10 -6.99 17.22
C LEU A 199 10.91 -6.98 18.75
N HIS A 200 11.49 -7.97 19.43
CA HIS A 200 11.37 -8.13 20.88
C HIS A 200 11.97 -6.95 21.66
N CYS A 201 13.13 -6.44 21.24
CA CYS A 201 13.75 -5.27 21.86
C CYS A 201 12.89 -4.02 21.66
N ALA A 202 12.36 -3.80 20.47
CA ALA A 202 11.52 -2.64 20.16
C ALA A 202 10.20 -2.64 20.94
N ALA A 203 9.58 -3.82 21.10
CA ALA A 203 8.37 -4.01 21.90
C ALA A 203 8.56 -3.63 23.38
N LYS A 204 9.80 -3.66 23.88
CA LYS A 204 10.17 -3.40 25.29
C LYS A 204 10.93 -2.09 25.48
N ASP A 205 11.02 -1.23 24.46
CA ASP A 205 11.73 0.04 24.58
C ASP A 205 11.03 0.97 25.58
N SER A 206 11.64 1.12 26.76
CA SER A 206 11.08 1.91 27.86
C SER A 206 10.93 3.39 27.51
N HIS A 207 11.77 3.93 26.66
CA HIS A 207 11.66 5.33 26.25
C HIS A 207 10.44 5.53 25.36
N ALA A 208 10.27 4.65 24.38
CA ALA A 208 9.16 4.74 23.45
C ALA A 208 7.82 4.36 24.08
N MET A 209 7.78 3.46 25.06
CA MET A 209 6.55 3.18 25.82
C MET A 209 6.05 4.38 26.65
N ASN A 210 6.92 5.32 26.99
CA ASN A 210 6.58 6.49 27.79
C ASN A 210 6.12 7.70 26.94
N THR A 211 6.07 7.58 25.61
CA THR A 211 5.54 8.64 24.73
C THR A 211 4.03 8.49 24.52
N ILE A 212 3.38 9.56 24.07
CA ILE A 212 1.95 9.56 23.73
C ILE A 212 1.66 8.50 22.67
N GLY A 213 0.77 7.55 22.97
CA GLY A 213 0.41 6.44 22.08
C GLY A 213 1.48 5.35 21.97
N GLY A 214 2.61 5.52 22.65
CA GLY A 214 3.77 4.65 22.54
C GLY A 214 3.48 3.25 23.07
N LYS A 215 2.77 3.13 24.19
CA LYS A 215 2.35 1.85 24.77
C LYS A 215 1.29 1.16 23.89
N GLU A 216 0.32 1.91 23.41
CA GLU A 216 -0.78 1.47 22.57
C GLU A 216 -0.24 0.87 21.26
N ARG A 217 0.75 1.52 20.64
CA ARG A 217 1.45 1.02 19.46
C ARG A 217 2.01 -0.39 19.63
N ARG A 218 2.81 -0.61 20.69
CA ARG A 218 3.50 -1.89 20.90
C ARG A 218 2.50 -2.99 21.24
N MET A 219 1.49 -2.66 22.04
CA MET A 219 0.40 -3.59 22.36
C MET A 219 -0.35 -4.01 21.10
N ALA A 220 -0.81 -3.05 20.29
CA ALA A 220 -1.58 -3.35 19.08
C ALA A 220 -0.73 -4.07 18.01
N ALA A 221 0.56 -3.75 17.89
CA ALA A 221 1.48 -4.46 17.01
C ALA A 221 1.67 -5.93 17.43
N ASP A 222 1.81 -6.22 18.73
CA ASP A 222 1.91 -7.59 19.25
C ASP A 222 0.62 -8.39 18.99
N ILE A 223 -0.55 -7.77 19.23
CA ILE A 223 -1.86 -8.36 18.92
C ILE A 223 -1.98 -8.65 17.42
N GLY A 224 -1.70 -7.68 16.55
CA GLY A 224 -1.77 -7.84 15.10
C GLY A 224 -0.85 -8.94 14.58
N LEU A 225 0.37 -9.05 15.11
CA LEU A 225 1.34 -10.08 14.71
C LEU A 225 0.84 -11.51 14.98
N ARG A 226 -0.05 -11.70 15.98
CA ARG A 226 -0.70 -13.00 16.22
C ARG A 226 -1.58 -13.42 15.04
N TYR A 227 -2.27 -12.48 14.39
CA TYR A 227 -3.05 -12.75 13.18
C TYR A 227 -2.14 -13.26 12.06
N THR A 228 -1.12 -12.48 11.70
CA THR A 228 -0.16 -12.80 10.64
C THR A 228 0.48 -14.17 10.84
N ARG A 229 0.97 -14.47 12.05
CA ARG A 229 1.57 -15.78 12.37
C ARG A 229 0.56 -16.93 12.24
N THR A 230 -0.68 -16.73 12.66
CA THR A 230 -1.73 -17.75 12.56
C THR A 230 -2.13 -18.01 11.12
N LYS A 231 -2.31 -16.95 10.33
CA LYS A 231 -2.60 -17.02 8.88
C LYS A 231 -1.53 -17.81 8.14
N ILE A 232 -0.25 -17.47 8.33
CA ILE A 232 0.87 -18.16 7.71
C ILE A 232 0.86 -19.65 8.08
N GLY A 233 0.66 -20.00 9.36
CA GLY A 233 0.61 -21.39 9.77
C GLY A 233 -0.55 -22.17 9.13
N LEU A 234 -1.72 -21.53 8.95
CA LEU A 234 -2.87 -22.13 8.26
C LEU A 234 -2.62 -22.30 6.76
N GLU A 235 -2.00 -21.31 6.11
CA GLU A 235 -1.60 -21.37 4.70
C GLU A 235 -0.58 -22.46 4.45
N GLU A 236 0.50 -22.52 5.24
CA GLU A 236 1.54 -23.54 5.12
C GLU A 236 0.94 -24.95 5.28
N LYS A 237 0.06 -25.14 6.29
CA LYS A 237 -0.64 -26.42 6.52
C LYS A 237 -1.52 -26.84 5.32
N ASN A 238 -2.11 -25.89 4.62
CA ASN A 238 -3.10 -26.15 3.57
C ASN A 238 -2.63 -25.81 2.16
N LYS A 239 -1.34 -25.54 1.94
CA LYS A 239 -0.75 -25.07 0.66
C LYS A 239 -1.28 -25.83 -0.57
N SER A 240 -1.39 -27.16 -0.49
CA SER A 240 -1.86 -28.01 -1.61
C SER A 240 -3.34 -27.84 -1.97
N ASN A 241 -4.14 -27.25 -1.08
CA ASN A 241 -5.58 -27.16 -1.20
C ASN A 241 -6.06 -25.74 -1.53
N LEU A 242 -5.18 -24.76 -1.60
CA LEU A 242 -5.56 -23.35 -1.69
C LEU A 242 -5.66 -22.82 -3.13
N THR A 243 -5.06 -23.49 -4.09
CA THR A 243 -4.98 -23.01 -5.49
C THR A 243 -6.36 -22.81 -6.10
N ASN A 244 -6.53 -21.69 -6.79
CA ASN A 244 -7.77 -21.28 -7.46
C ASN A 244 -8.96 -21.21 -6.51
N LYS A 245 -8.76 -20.74 -5.27
CA LYS A 245 -9.84 -20.59 -4.28
C LYS A 245 -9.84 -19.21 -3.67
N THR A 246 -11.04 -18.74 -3.32
CA THR A 246 -11.25 -17.50 -2.58
C THR A 246 -12.33 -17.72 -1.53
N ALA A 247 -12.32 -16.92 -0.47
CA ALA A 247 -13.37 -16.89 0.53
C ALA A 247 -14.55 -16.01 0.07
N ARG A 248 -15.78 -16.42 0.37
CA ARG A 248 -16.96 -15.55 0.29
C ARG A 248 -17.11 -14.81 1.61
N LEU A 249 -17.20 -13.48 1.53
CA LEU A 249 -17.29 -12.60 2.68
C LEU A 249 -18.50 -11.68 2.56
N THR A 250 -19.16 -11.40 3.68
CA THR A 250 -20.05 -10.24 3.80
C THR A 250 -19.22 -8.95 3.88
N ARG A 251 -19.87 -7.80 3.66
CA ARG A 251 -19.18 -6.50 3.74
C ARG A 251 -18.52 -6.25 5.10
N SER A 252 -19.16 -6.68 6.19
CA SER A 252 -18.61 -6.55 7.55
C SER A 252 -17.41 -7.45 7.78
N GLU A 253 -17.45 -8.68 7.24
CA GLU A 253 -16.32 -9.61 7.34
C GLU A 253 -15.13 -9.14 6.51
N ALA A 254 -15.36 -8.58 5.31
CA ALA A 254 -14.29 -8.01 4.50
C ALA A 254 -13.63 -6.81 5.19
N LEU A 255 -14.40 -5.88 5.76
CA LEU A 255 -13.81 -4.75 6.50
C LEU A 255 -12.98 -5.23 7.70
N LEU A 256 -13.50 -6.19 8.47
CA LEU A 256 -12.79 -6.80 9.60
C LEU A 256 -11.49 -7.47 9.16
N LEU A 257 -11.57 -8.34 8.16
CA LEU A 257 -10.41 -9.12 7.71
C LEU A 257 -9.38 -8.23 7.03
N ASN A 258 -9.78 -7.29 6.19
CA ASN A 258 -8.88 -6.32 5.59
C ASN A 258 -8.16 -5.46 6.66
N PHE A 259 -8.86 -5.15 7.75
CA PHE A 259 -8.22 -4.48 8.89
C PHE A 259 -7.23 -5.42 9.59
N CYS A 260 -7.54 -6.69 9.81
CA CYS A 260 -6.59 -7.68 10.37
C CYS A 260 -5.37 -7.91 9.46
N GLU A 261 -5.58 -8.01 8.15
CA GLU A 261 -4.57 -8.30 7.13
C GLU A 261 -3.53 -7.18 6.97
N CYS A 262 -3.88 -5.92 7.26
CA CYS A 262 -2.93 -4.81 7.13
C CYS A 262 -1.64 -5.01 7.95
N SER A 263 -1.68 -5.81 9.03
CA SER A 263 -0.52 -6.21 9.84
C SER A 263 0.33 -5.06 10.43
N ILE A 264 -0.22 -3.83 10.46
CA ILE A 264 0.43 -2.60 10.97
C ILE A 264 -0.42 -1.87 12.01
N TRP A 265 -1.16 -2.63 12.84
CA TRP A 265 -2.06 -2.11 13.88
C TRP A 265 -1.39 -1.14 14.86
N GLY A 266 -0.08 -1.28 15.08
CA GLY A 266 0.67 -0.36 15.93
C GLY A 266 0.60 1.10 15.47
N MET A 267 0.70 1.34 14.15
CA MET A 267 0.59 2.69 13.58
C MET A 267 -0.81 3.29 13.81
N ALA A 268 -1.86 2.48 13.64
CA ALA A 268 -3.23 2.90 13.89
C ALA A 268 -3.42 3.24 15.36
N ALA A 269 -3.03 2.35 16.28
CA ALA A 269 -3.19 2.56 17.72
C ALA A 269 -2.48 3.83 18.23
N GLU A 270 -1.25 4.10 17.79
CA GLU A 270 -0.58 5.36 18.15
C GLU A 270 -1.32 6.58 17.62
N SER A 271 -1.79 6.50 16.38
CA SER A 271 -2.49 7.61 15.72
C SER A 271 -3.81 7.95 16.42
N ILE A 272 -4.58 6.94 16.83
CA ILE A 272 -5.80 7.16 17.60
C ILE A 272 -5.45 7.71 18.99
N ALA A 273 -4.42 7.19 19.67
CA ALA A 273 -3.98 7.68 20.98
C ALA A 273 -3.54 9.15 20.94
N ARG A 274 -3.06 9.61 19.78
CA ARG A 274 -2.75 11.02 19.48
C ARG A 274 -3.96 11.87 19.07
N GLY A 275 -5.16 11.29 19.03
CA GLY A 275 -6.43 12.01 18.82
C GLY A 275 -7.03 11.91 17.41
N SER A 276 -6.54 11.02 16.55
CA SER A 276 -7.11 10.81 15.21
C SER A 276 -8.47 10.12 15.25
N ASP A 277 -9.35 10.41 14.27
CA ASP A 277 -10.68 9.77 14.16
C ASP A 277 -10.58 8.25 13.91
N ILE A 278 -11.17 7.47 14.83
CA ILE A 278 -11.14 5.99 14.78
C ILE A 278 -11.77 5.46 13.48
N GLY A 279 -12.92 6.01 13.09
CA GLY A 279 -13.67 5.54 11.93
C GLY A 279 -12.89 5.72 10.62
N GLY A 280 -12.36 6.93 10.41
CA GLY A 280 -11.48 7.23 9.28
C GLY A 280 -10.23 6.37 9.27
N LEU A 281 -9.56 6.21 10.42
CA LEU A 281 -8.34 5.39 10.52
C LEU A 281 -8.59 3.92 10.18
N ILE A 282 -9.64 3.31 10.72
CA ILE A 282 -9.94 1.90 10.42
C ILE A 282 -10.26 1.72 8.95
N ASN A 283 -11.03 2.62 8.36
CA ASN A 283 -11.33 2.59 6.93
C ASN A 283 -10.04 2.64 6.10
N ASP A 284 -9.16 3.59 6.41
CA ASP A 284 -7.92 3.78 5.67
C ASP A 284 -6.97 2.58 5.84
N PHE A 285 -6.80 2.07 7.07
CA PHE A 285 -5.97 0.89 7.32
C PHE A 285 -6.55 -0.38 6.68
N ALA A 286 -7.87 -0.56 6.70
CA ALA A 286 -8.51 -1.64 5.96
C ALA A 286 -8.31 -1.49 4.44
N PHE A 287 -8.31 -0.26 3.91
CA PHE A 287 -8.02 -0.01 2.50
C PHE A 287 -6.59 -0.40 2.08
N SER A 288 -5.65 -0.54 3.01
CA SER A 288 -4.32 -1.04 2.64
C SER A 288 -4.36 -2.41 1.95
N SER A 289 -5.32 -3.27 2.30
CA SER A 289 -5.50 -4.59 1.68
C SER A 289 -5.89 -4.49 0.20
N PRO A 290 -6.99 -3.82 -0.22
CA PRO A 290 -7.25 -3.62 -1.65
C PRO A 290 -6.15 -2.78 -2.33
N GLY A 291 -5.45 -1.92 -1.59
CA GLY A 291 -4.25 -1.21 -2.04
C GLY A 291 -3.12 -2.14 -2.48
N THR A 292 -2.92 -3.26 -1.80
CA THR A 292 -1.94 -4.30 -2.15
C THR A 292 -2.50 -5.35 -3.11
N ASP A 293 -3.75 -5.75 -2.93
CA ASP A 293 -4.39 -6.88 -3.62
C ASP A 293 -4.70 -6.58 -5.09
N VAL A 294 -4.94 -5.30 -5.42
CA VAL A 294 -5.27 -4.86 -6.79
C VAL A 294 -4.22 -5.29 -7.80
N ILE A 295 -2.95 -5.31 -7.43
CA ILE A 295 -1.86 -5.70 -8.34
C ILE A 295 -1.56 -7.19 -8.31
N ASP A 296 -2.24 -7.94 -7.44
CA ASP A 296 -1.98 -9.34 -7.17
C ASP A 296 -3.15 -10.28 -7.53
N VAL A 297 -4.29 -9.74 -7.96
CA VAL A 297 -5.48 -10.49 -8.41
C VAL A 297 -5.14 -11.77 -9.20
N GLY A 298 -4.38 -11.64 -10.29
CA GLY A 298 -4.00 -12.78 -11.13
C GLY A 298 -2.97 -13.69 -10.49
N SER A 299 -1.97 -13.12 -9.80
CA SER A 299 -0.97 -13.89 -9.07
C SER A 299 -1.64 -14.73 -7.98
N ASP A 300 -2.64 -14.21 -7.29
CA ASP A 300 -3.26 -14.79 -6.10
C ASP A 300 -4.26 -15.90 -6.41
N ILE A 301 -4.87 -15.89 -7.61
CA ILE A 301 -5.62 -17.05 -8.13
C ILE A 301 -4.73 -18.30 -8.09
N HIS A 302 -3.46 -18.18 -8.50
CA HIS A 302 -2.51 -19.29 -8.49
C HIS A 302 -1.79 -19.44 -7.14
N ASN A 303 -1.33 -18.32 -6.58
CA ASN A 303 -0.60 -18.22 -5.31
C ASN A 303 -1.47 -18.46 -4.08
N SER A 304 -2.72 -18.91 -4.25
CA SER A 304 -3.39 -19.65 -3.19
C SER A 304 -3.69 -18.76 -1.97
N GLU A 305 -4.04 -17.50 -2.23
CA GLU A 305 -4.40 -16.49 -1.23
C GLU A 305 -5.93 -16.43 -1.11
N LEU A 306 -6.49 -16.91 0.02
CA LEU A 306 -7.95 -16.99 0.19
C LEU A 306 -8.61 -15.62 0.39
N PHE A 307 -7.86 -14.66 0.93
CA PHE A 307 -8.34 -13.35 1.32
C PHE A 307 -7.72 -12.26 0.44
N ASN A 308 -8.12 -12.24 -0.83
CA ASN A 308 -7.81 -11.15 -1.74
C ASN A 308 -9.07 -10.28 -1.90
N SER A 309 -8.96 -9.02 -1.53
CA SER A 309 -10.05 -8.04 -1.46
C SER A 309 -10.87 -7.96 -2.74
N PHE A 310 -10.27 -8.19 -3.91
CA PHE A 310 -10.97 -8.19 -5.19
C PHE A 310 -11.74 -9.49 -5.41
N LEU A 311 -11.07 -10.64 -5.20
CA LEU A 311 -11.63 -11.96 -5.43
C LEU A 311 -12.72 -12.34 -4.42
N ASN A 312 -12.69 -11.78 -3.21
CA ASN A 312 -13.66 -12.06 -2.16
C ASN A 312 -15.04 -11.42 -2.38
N THR A 313 -15.14 -10.44 -3.30
CA THR A 313 -16.41 -9.75 -3.60
C THR A 313 -17.45 -10.71 -4.15
N SER A 314 -18.73 -10.46 -3.86
CA SER A 314 -19.83 -11.32 -4.35
C SER A 314 -19.91 -11.34 -5.88
N ASP A 315 -19.49 -10.25 -6.55
CA ASP A 315 -19.34 -10.19 -8.01
C ASP A 315 -18.53 -11.35 -8.59
N ILE A 316 -17.54 -11.86 -7.83
CA ILE A 316 -16.66 -12.97 -8.22
C ILE A 316 -16.97 -14.24 -7.42
N ALA A 317 -17.07 -14.15 -6.10
CA ALA A 317 -17.19 -15.30 -5.20
C ALA A 317 -18.54 -16.05 -5.31
N ASP A 318 -19.58 -15.44 -5.90
CA ASP A 318 -20.85 -16.13 -6.13
C ASP A 318 -20.84 -17.02 -7.38
N SER A 319 -20.14 -16.58 -8.44
CA SER A 319 -20.03 -17.33 -9.69
C SER A 319 -18.77 -18.21 -9.77
N GLY A 320 -17.69 -17.80 -9.08
CA GLY A 320 -16.36 -18.35 -9.26
C GLY A 320 -15.69 -17.95 -10.58
N ILE A 321 -16.25 -16.97 -11.30
CA ILE A 321 -15.76 -16.57 -12.63
C ILE A 321 -15.27 -15.13 -12.56
N VAL A 322 -14.00 -14.92 -12.89
CA VAL A 322 -13.39 -13.60 -13.02
C VAL A 322 -13.57 -13.11 -14.46
N THR A 323 -14.28 -12.00 -14.64
CA THR A 323 -14.44 -11.33 -15.93
C THR A 323 -13.77 -9.96 -15.92
N GLU A 324 -13.50 -9.42 -17.11
CA GLU A 324 -13.01 -8.04 -17.25
C GLU A 324 -13.99 -7.03 -16.62
N GLU A 325 -15.29 -7.26 -16.81
CA GLU A 325 -16.36 -6.42 -16.27
C GLU A 325 -16.40 -6.46 -14.73
N THR A 326 -16.36 -7.64 -14.13
CA THR A 326 -16.40 -7.77 -12.66
C THR A 326 -15.16 -7.12 -12.03
N LEU A 327 -13.98 -7.33 -12.62
CA LEU A 327 -12.75 -6.69 -12.14
C LEU A 327 -12.82 -5.17 -12.21
N ARG A 328 -13.34 -4.59 -13.30
CA ARG A 328 -13.51 -3.13 -13.41
C ARG A 328 -14.50 -2.59 -12.39
N ARG A 329 -15.63 -3.26 -12.17
CA ARG A 329 -16.64 -2.81 -11.18
C ARG A 329 -16.07 -2.80 -9.76
N VAL A 330 -15.33 -3.84 -9.40
CA VAL A 330 -14.66 -3.93 -8.09
C VAL A 330 -13.53 -2.92 -7.97
N TYR A 331 -12.73 -2.74 -9.03
CA TYR A 331 -11.70 -1.70 -9.10
C TYR A 331 -12.29 -0.31 -8.87
N ASP A 332 -13.36 0.04 -9.58
CA ASP A 332 -14.02 1.34 -9.45
C ASP A 332 -14.57 1.55 -8.04
N ALA A 333 -15.18 0.52 -7.43
CA ALA A 333 -15.64 0.58 -6.05
C ALA A 333 -14.50 0.94 -5.07
N TYR A 334 -13.36 0.27 -5.18
CA TYR A 334 -12.20 0.58 -4.33
C TYR A 334 -11.57 1.94 -4.65
N ALA A 335 -11.41 2.28 -5.93
CA ALA A 335 -10.88 3.57 -6.36
C ALA A 335 -11.73 4.74 -5.84
N HIS A 336 -13.06 4.62 -5.88
CA HIS A 336 -13.98 5.60 -5.32
C HIS A 336 -13.90 5.68 -3.79
N SER A 337 -13.75 4.54 -3.11
CA SER A 337 -13.66 4.48 -1.64
C SER A 337 -12.41 5.14 -1.06
N ALA A 338 -11.32 5.18 -1.84
CA ALA A 338 -10.06 5.81 -1.43
C ALA A 338 -9.91 7.28 -1.86
N ALA A 339 -10.79 7.79 -2.72
CA ALA A 339 -10.63 9.10 -3.32
C ALA A 339 -10.47 10.22 -2.27
N ARG A 340 -11.36 10.26 -1.26
CA ARG A 340 -11.31 11.24 -0.17
C ARG A 340 -10.05 11.12 0.68
N MET A 341 -9.58 9.89 0.88
CA MET A 341 -8.36 9.60 1.63
C MET A 341 -7.14 10.27 0.96
N PHE A 342 -7.02 10.14 -0.37
CA PHE A 342 -5.88 10.70 -1.10
C PHE A 342 -5.98 12.20 -1.44
N THR A 343 -7.17 12.80 -1.35
CA THR A 343 -7.40 14.17 -1.83
C THR A 343 -7.68 15.14 -0.69
N THR A 344 -8.65 14.82 0.16
CA THR A 344 -9.10 15.72 1.24
C THR A 344 -8.45 15.41 2.58
N ARG A 345 -8.04 14.15 2.77
CA ARG A 345 -7.49 13.63 4.03
C ARG A 345 -6.04 13.19 3.90
N TRP A 346 -5.33 13.66 2.86
CA TRP A 346 -3.96 13.22 2.55
C TRP A 346 -2.98 13.36 3.72
N SER A 347 -3.24 14.31 4.62
CA SER A 347 -2.44 14.57 5.81
C SER A 347 -2.68 13.58 6.95
N ASP A 348 -3.79 12.83 6.93
CA ASP A 348 -4.15 11.88 7.97
C ASP A 348 -3.18 10.69 8.00
N PRO A 349 -2.90 10.11 9.19
CA PRO A 349 -1.97 8.99 9.30
C PRO A 349 -2.29 7.79 8.39
N GLY A 350 -3.58 7.43 8.28
CA GLY A 350 -4.04 6.36 7.39
C GLY A 350 -3.78 6.67 5.91
N ALA A 351 -4.06 7.90 5.49
CA ALA A 351 -3.82 8.35 4.12
C ALA A 351 -2.33 8.37 3.77
N ARG A 352 -1.47 8.87 4.67
CA ARG A 352 -0.01 8.85 4.49
C ARG A 352 0.50 7.43 4.30
N MET A 353 0.05 6.49 5.12
CA MET A 353 0.39 5.07 4.99
C MET A 353 -0.08 4.49 3.65
N CYS A 354 -1.36 4.66 3.30
CA CYS A 354 -1.91 4.12 2.06
C CYS A 354 -1.28 4.74 0.81
N SER A 355 -0.93 6.03 0.86
CA SER A 355 -0.30 6.71 -0.27
C SER A 355 1.10 6.20 -0.58
N ASN A 356 1.80 5.67 0.43
CA ASN A 356 3.11 5.06 0.28
C ASN A 356 3.04 3.66 -0.38
N LEU A 357 1.86 3.00 -0.42
CA LEU A 357 1.74 1.68 -1.04
C LEU A 357 2.02 1.70 -2.54
N PHE A 358 1.55 2.76 -3.23
CA PHE A 358 1.76 2.92 -4.66
C PHE A 358 3.26 2.94 -5.03
N THR A 359 4.04 3.76 -4.33
CA THR A 359 5.49 3.86 -4.56
C THR A 359 6.21 2.63 -4.06
N TRP A 360 5.78 2.05 -2.93
CA TRP A 360 6.33 0.81 -2.41
C TRP A 360 6.26 -0.34 -3.44
N HIS A 361 5.17 -0.45 -4.21
CA HIS A 361 5.06 -1.44 -5.29
C HIS A 361 6.08 -1.26 -6.42
N ILE A 362 6.50 -0.03 -6.68
CA ILE A 362 7.55 0.28 -7.66
C ILE A 362 8.93 -0.05 -7.06
N GLN A 363 9.13 0.25 -5.79
CA GLN A 363 10.45 0.29 -5.15
C GLN A 363 10.87 -1.04 -4.52
N ASN A 364 9.94 -1.89 -4.12
CA ASN A 364 10.22 -3.07 -3.31
C ASN A 364 10.88 -4.23 -4.06
N GLN A 365 11.00 -4.16 -5.40
CA GLN A 365 11.56 -5.21 -6.27
C GLN A 365 10.91 -6.60 -6.11
N ARG A 366 9.75 -6.67 -5.47
CA ARG A 366 8.94 -7.89 -5.31
C ARG A 366 7.80 -7.90 -6.32
N HIS A 367 7.10 -6.78 -6.46
CA HIS A 367 5.84 -6.74 -7.19
C HIS A 367 6.00 -6.54 -8.69
N HIS A 368 7.13 -6.02 -9.18
CA HIS A 368 7.31 -5.68 -10.60
C HIS A 368 6.18 -4.77 -11.12
N PHE A 369 5.76 -3.75 -10.34
CA PHE A 369 4.61 -2.90 -10.66
C PHE A 369 4.67 -2.33 -12.09
N LEU A 370 5.79 -1.71 -12.46
CA LEU A 370 5.98 -1.11 -13.79
C LEU A 370 5.82 -2.14 -14.93
N ARG A 371 6.36 -3.35 -14.75
CA ARG A 371 6.19 -4.49 -15.67
C ARG A 371 4.71 -4.85 -15.81
N ARG A 372 4.00 -5.00 -14.68
CA ARG A 372 2.55 -5.33 -14.66
C ARG A 372 1.77 -4.26 -15.42
N VAL A 373 2.04 -2.99 -15.15
CA VAL A 373 1.40 -1.87 -15.85
C VAL A 373 1.57 -2.00 -17.37
N VAL A 374 2.79 -2.13 -17.88
CA VAL A 374 3.05 -2.24 -19.33
C VAL A 374 2.30 -3.44 -19.94
N LEU A 375 2.33 -4.57 -19.25
CA LEU A 375 1.71 -5.81 -19.70
C LEU A 375 0.17 -5.72 -19.76
N GLY A 376 -0.44 -5.07 -18.77
CA GLY A 376 -1.90 -4.92 -18.70
C GLY A 376 -2.45 -3.66 -19.36
N TYR A 377 -1.60 -2.72 -19.80
CA TYR A 377 -2.05 -1.41 -20.29
C TYR A 377 -3.05 -1.50 -21.46
N CYS A 378 -2.94 -2.54 -22.30
CA CYS A 378 -3.87 -2.79 -23.39
C CYS A 378 -5.33 -3.07 -22.95
N LYS A 379 -5.56 -3.35 -21.67
CA LYS A 379 -6.88 -3.54 -21.04
C LYS A 379 -7.38 -2.30 -20.32
N VAL A 380 -6.57 -1.26 -20.17
CA VAL A 380 -6.98 -0.01 -19.52
C VAL A 380 -8.06 0.65 -20.36
N ARG A 381 -9.06 1.22 -19.69
CA ARG A 381 -10.15 1.94 -20.33
C ARG A 381 -9.64 3.18 -21.08
N SER A 382 -10.24 3.47 -22.22
CA SER A 382 -9.83 4.60 -23.07
C SER A 382 -10.52 5.92 -22.74
N ASP A 383 -11.64 5.85 -22.01
CA ASP A 383 -12.41 7.00 -21.56
C ASP A 383 -11.83 7.54 -20.24
N ARG A 384 -11.48 8.82 -20.23
CA ARG A 384 -11.17 9.53 -18.99
C ARG A 384 -12.49 9.74 -18.24
N SER A 385 -12.81 8.86 -17.29
CA SER A 385 -13.98 9.09 -16.46
C SER A 385 -13.74 10.30 -15.54
N SER A 386 -14.81 11.03 -15.22
CA SER A 386 -14.74 12.06 -14.19
C SER A 386 -14.27 11.41 -12.88
N GLN A 387 -13.35 12.02 -12.15
CA GLN A 387 -12.95 11.52 -10.83
C GLN A 387 -14.15 11.48 -9.88
N ARG A 388 -14.27 10.40 -9.10
CA ARG A 388 -15.42 10.11 -8.24
C ARG A 388 -15.00 9.64 -6.87
N GLU A 389 -15.93 9.76 -5.93
CA GLU A 389 -15.81 9.27 -4.56
C GLU A 389 -17.08 8.53 -4.13
N ALA A 390 -16.95 7.72 -3.08
CA ALA A 390 -18.03 7.13 -2.31
C ALA A 390 -17.44 6.56 -1.01
N ASP A 391 -18.27 6.24 -0.02
CA ASP A 391 -17.84 5.52 1.18
C ASP A 391 -17.93 3.99 0.93
N PHE A 392 -17.17 3.20 1.70
CA PHE A 392 -17.09 1.73 1.52
C PHE A 392 -18.47 1.04 1.58
N ASP A 393 -19.34 1.50 2.47
CA ASP A 393 -20.70 1.00 2.65
C ASP A 393 -21.71 1.52 1.61
N GLU A 394 -21.31 2.45 0.75
CA GLU A 394 -22.09 2.88 -0.40
C GLU A 394 -21.71 2.08 -1.66
N VAL A 395 -20.42 1.78 -1.85
CA VAL A 395 -19.92 1.06 -3.04
C VAL A 395 -20.16 -0.44 -2.99
N PHE A 396 -20.31 -1.02 -1.79
CA PHE A 396 -20.64 -2.42 -1.58
C PHE A 396 -21.93 -2.56 -0.77
N ASP A 397 -22.80 -3.49 -1.14
CA ASP A 397 -23.97 -3.86 -0.34
C ASP A 397 -23.59 -4.80 0.83
N GLU A 398 -24.56 -5.24 1.63
CA GLU A 398 -24.31 -6.12 2.79
C GLU A 398 -23.63 -7.45 2.43
N SER A 399 -23.85 -7.94 1.20
CA SER A 399 -23.26 -9.18 0.68
C SER A 399 -21.88 -8.96 0.04
N LEU A 400 -21.32 -7.75 0.10
CA LEU A 400 -20.08 -7.37 -0.59
C LEU A 400 -20.22 -7.45 -2.12
N HIS A 401 -21.43 -7.23 -2.66
CA HIS A 401 -21.63 -7.02 -4.09
C HIS A 401 -21.51 -5.53 -4.41
N THR A 402 -20.85 -5.20 -5.52
CA THR A 402 -20.72 -3.81 -5.99
C THR A 402 -22.09 -3.20 -6.30
N THR A 403 -22.33 -1.97 -5.84
CA THR A 403 -23.60 -1.26 -6.06
C THR A 403 -23.59 -0.38 -7.31
N GLY A 404 -22.39 -0.04 -7.80
CA GLY A 404 -22.18 0.97 -8.84
C GLY A 404 -22.36 2.41 -8.37
N PHE A 405 -22.63 2.64 -7.07
CA PHE A 405 -22.81 3.99 -6.54
C PHE A 405 -21.49 4.78 -6.54
N SER A 406 -21.57 6.05 -6.96
CA SER A 406 -20.49 7.02 -6.82
C SER A 406 -21.00 8.44 -7.10
N ARG A 407 -20.33 9.43 -6.52
CA ARG A 407 -20.61 10.87 -6.74
C ARG A 407 -19.35 11.56 -7.27
N PRO A 408 -19.48 12.71 -7.97
CA PRO A 408 -18.31 13.47 -8.40
C PRO A 408 -17.41 13.81 -7.20
N LEU A 409 -16.11 13.64 -7.38
CA LEU A 409 -15.12 14.00 -6.37
C LEU A 409 -15.12 15.52 -6.17
N VAL A 410 -15.25 15.96 -4.92
CA VAL A 410 -15.17 17.39 -4.58
C VAL A 410 -13.71 17.84 -4.68
N GLY A 411 -13.46 18.90 -5.44
CA GLY A 411 -12.09 19.36 -5.69
C GLY A 411 -11.28 18.42 -6.58
N ALA A 412 -11.93 17.73 -7.53
CA ALA A 412 -11.22 16.98 -8.55
C ALA A 412 -10.29 17.89 -9.37
N CYS A 413 -9.06 17.44 -9.61
CA CYS A 413 -8.16 18.12 -10.55
C CYS A 413 -8.64 17.94 -12.00
N ASN A 414 -8.05 18.69 -12.93
CA ASN A 414 -8.42 18.63 -14.35
C ASN A 414 -8.09 17.30 -15.07
N GLY A 415 -7.47 16.34 -14.40
CA GLY A 415 -7.17 15.01 -14.93
C GLY A 415 -6.04 14.95 -15.96
N GLU A 416 -5.24 16.01 -16.10
CA GLU A 416 -4.04 15.99 -16.94
C GLU A 416 -2.84 15.34 -16.22
N VAL A 417 -1.85 14.90 -17.00
CA VAL A 417 -0.63 14.27 -16.45
C VAL A 417 0.14 15.21 -15.53
N ILE A 418 0.16 16.50 -15.87
CA ILE A 418 0.52 17.57 -14.95
C ILE A 418 -0.76 18.38 -14.79
N CYS A 419 -1.51 18.09 -13.72
CA CYS A 419 -2.81 18.70 -13.50
C CYS A 419 -2.68 20.14 -13.00
N ASP A 420 -3.79 20.85 -12.96
CA ASP A 420 -3.90 22.19 -12.39
C ASP A 420 -3.41 22.24 -10.93
N HIS A 421 -3.78 21.27 -10.10
CA HIS A 421 -3.33 21.21 -8.71
C HIS A 421 -1.80 21.09 -8.59
N VAL A 422 -1.17 20.23 -9.40
CA VAL A 422 0.30 20.07 -9.42
C VAL A 422 0.97 21.33 -9.97
N THR A 423 0.39 21.94 -10.99
CA THR A 423 0.90 23.21 -11.55
C THR A 423 0.89 24.31 -10.51
N GLU A 424 -0.22 24.47 -9.78
CA GLU A 424 -0.34 25.45 -8.70
C GLU A 424 0.62 25.16 -7.55
N TRP A 425 0.76 23.89 -7.16
CA TRP A 425 1.69 23.44 -6.12
C TRP A 425 3.14 23.74 -6.51
N LEU A 426 3.58 23.38 -7.72
CA LEU A 426 4.93 23.70 -8.19
C LEU A 426 5.19 25.21 -8.22
N LEU A 427 4.22 26.00 -8.70
CA LEU A 427 4.34 27.47 -8.73
C LEU A 427 4.46 28.07 -7.32
N TYR A 428 3.70 27.54 -6.36
CA TYR A 428 3.77 27.96 -4.96
C TYR A 428 5.17 27.72 -4.38
N PHE A 429 5.81 26.61 -4.74
CA PHE A 429 7.20 26.29 -4.35
C PHE A 429 8.25 26.78 -5.35
N HIS A 430 7.92 27.78 -6.17
CA HIS A 430 8.85 28.42 -7.12
C HIS A 430 9.51 27.46 -8.12
N ASN A 431 8.79 26.42 -8.54
CA ASN A 431 9.26 25.36 -9.44
C ASN A 431 10.53 24.69 -8.89
N ASP A 432 10.45 24.28 -7.63
CA ASP A 432 11.51 23.51 -6.98
C ASP A 432 11.84 22.24 -7.79
N PRO A 433 13.09 22.09 -8.28
CA PRO A 433 13.47 20.94 -9.10
C PRO A 433 13.25 19.59 -8.42
N LEU A 434 13.37 19.51 -7.09
CA LEU A 434 13.15 18.26 -6.37
C LEU A 434 11.67 17.87 -6.35
N LEU A 435 10.77 18.86 -6.27
CA LEU A 435 9.33 18.62 -6.32
C LEU A 435 8.89 18.23 -7.75
N GLU A 436 9.53 18.79 -8.77
CA GLU A 436 9.35 18.34 -10.16
C GLU A 436 9.85 16.90 -10.35
N ASP A 437 11.02 16.56 -9.81
CA ASP A 437 11.58 15.20 -9.85
C ASP A 437 10.66 14.19 -9.15
N LEU A 438 10.12 14.55 -7.97
CA LEU A 438 9.13 13.73 -7.28
C LEU A 438 7.91 13.47 -8.17
N TRP A 439 7.32 14.51 -8.75
CA TRP A 439 6.18 14.31 -9.65
C TRP A 439 6.53 13.45 -10.87
N PHE A 440 7.73 13.64 -11.42
CA PHE A 440 8.22 12.84 -12.53
C PHE A 440 8.30 11.35 -12.15
N TYR A 441 9.06 11.00 -11.11
CA TYR A 441 9.29 9.61 -10.76
C TYR A 441 8.04 8.90 -10.20
N LEU A 442 7.11 9.65 -9.60
CA LEU A 442 5.92 9.08 -8.98
C LEU A 442 4.72 9.03 -9.92
N SER A 443 4.61 9.90 -10.93
CA SER A 443 3.42 9.97 -11.78
C SER A 443 3.75 9.92 -13.27
N ARG A 444 4.48 10.93 -13.77
CA ARG A 444 4.70 11.10 -15.21
C ARG A 444 5.56 10.00 -15.83
N GLY A 445 6.69 9.66 -15.21
CA GLY A 445 7.63 8.63 -15.67
C GLY A 445 6.99 7.24 -15.76
N PRO A 446 6.32 6.74 -14.71
CA PRO A 446 5.56 5.48 -14.76
C PRO A 446 4.50 5.46 -15.88
N LEU A 447 3.79 6.56 -16.12
CA LEU A 447 2.83 6.66 -17.23
C LEU A 447 3.49 6.67 -18.61
N GLU A 448 4.56 7.46 -18.79
CA GLU A 448 5.33 7.47 -20.05
C GLU A 448 5.89 6.07 -20.36
N TYR A 449 6.34 5.34 -19.34
CA TYR A 449 6.78 3.96 -19.46
C TYR A 449 5.66 3.02 -19.91
N ALA A 450 4.48 3.13 -19.27
CA ALA A 450 3.29 2.37 -19.64
C ALA A 450 2.88 2.61 -21.10
N LEU A 451 2.85 3.88 -21.52
CA LEU A 451 2.48 4.31 -22.87
C LEU A 451 3.48 3.86 -23.94
N ALA A 452 4.77 3.76 -23.59
CA ALA A 452 5.77 3.19 -24.49
C ALA A 452 5.47 1.73 -24.83
N GLY A 453 4.82 0.99 -23.92
CA GLY A 453 4.37 -0.38 -24.16
C GLY A 453 5.51 -1.40 -24.32
N VAL A 454 6.72 -1.06 -23.88
CA VAL A 454 7.93 -1.88 -24.06
C VAL A 454 8.52 -2.34 -22.74
N VAL A 455 8.68 -3.66 -22.71
CA VAL A 455 9.50 -4.51 -21.86
C VAL A 455 10.93 -4.04 -21.50
N ASP A 456 11.20 -2.99 -20.72
CA ASP A 456 12.58 -2.54 -20.42
C ASP A 456 12.93 -2.54 -18.92
N GLU A 457 13.78 -3.49 -18.51
CA GLU A 457 14.27 -3.65 -17.13
C GLU A 457 15.22 -2.52 -16.69
N ALA A 458 16.04 -1.98 -17.61
CA ALA A 458 16.93 -0.87 -17.26
C ALA A 458 16.11 0.37 -16.92
N LYS A 459 15.03 0.62 -17.68
CA LYS A 459 14.12 1.73 -17.40
C LYS A 459 13.31 1.51 -16.12
N GLU A 460 12.88 0.29 -15.83
CA GLU A 460 12.23 -0.05 -14.56
C GLU A 460 13.14 0.25 -13.37
N ASN A 461 14.41 -0.16 -13.46
CA ASN A 461 15.40 0.09 -12.42
C ASN A 461 15.72 1.57 -12.27
N GLU A 462 15.80 2.32 -13.38
CA GLU A 462 15.98 3.78 -13.38
C GLU A 462 14.84 4.49 -12.65
N LEU A 463 13.58 4.17 -12.97
CA LEU A 463 12.41 4.77 -12.32
C LEU A 463 12.32 4.38 -10.84
N ALA A 464 12.62 3.12 -10.51
CA ALA A 464 12.60 2.64 -9.13
C ALA A 464 13.73 3.25 -8.28
N GLU A 465 14.95 3.40 -8.79
CA GLU A 465 16.05 4.07 -8.08
C GLU A 465 15.82 5.59 -8.00
N GLY A 466 15.42 6.22 -9.10
CA GLY A 466 15.15 7.66 -9.13
C GLY A 466 14.07 8.08 -8.13
N SER A 467 12.97 7.30 -8.03
CA SER A 467 11.95 7.54 -7.00
C SER A 467 12.50 7.39 -5.58
N ARG A 468 13.34 6.37 -5.31
CA ARG A 468 13.98 6.16 -4.00
C ARG A 468 14.88 7.33 -3.61
N ILE A 469 15.72 7.80 -4.53
CA ILE A 469 16.60 8.95 -4.32
C ILE A 469 15.79 10.24 -4.10
N ALA A 470 14.77 10.51 -4.94
CA ALA A 470 13.95 11.71 -4.83
C ALA A 470 13.22 11.76 -3.47
N MET A 471 12.61 10.65 -3.04
CA MET A 471 11.95 10.55 -1.74
C MET A 471 12.93 10.73 -0.57
N ALA A 472 14.12 10.11 -0.65
CA ALA A 472 15.17 10.27 0.36
C ALA A 472 15.65 11.72 0.47
N ARG A 473 15.87 12.40 -0.65
CA ARG A 473 16.25 13.81 -0.68
C ARG A 473 15.16 14.69 -0.07
N ALA A 474 13.91 14.49 -0.47
CA ALA A 474 12.77 15.25 0.03
C ALA A 474 12.65 15.15 1.56
N TYR A 475 12.74 13.92 2.08
CA TYR A 475 12.74 13.70 3.53
C TYR A 475 13.95 14.36 4.21
N SER A 476 15.16 14.22 3.67
CA SER A 476 16.38 14.83 4.24
C SER A 476 16.37 16.36 4.26
N TYR A 477 15.55 16.98 3.42
CA TYR A 477 15.33 18.43 3.38
C TYR A 477 14.17 18.88 4.25
N GLY A 478 13.49 17.96 4.95
CA GLY A 478 12.36 18.26 5.82
C GLY A 478 11.06 18.52 5.08
N LEU A 479 10.95 18.15 3.81
CA LEU A 479 9.76 18.34 2.95
C LEU A 479 8.73 17.22 3.17
N VAL A 480 8.40 16.92 4.42
CA VAL A 480 7.60 15.74 4.79
C VAL A 480 6.15 15.89 4.32
N ASP A 481 5.56 17.08 4.49
CA ASP A 481 4.17 17.32 4.09
C ASP A 481 4.03 17.46 2.57
N GLU A 482 5.01 18.06 1.89
CA GLU A 482 5.10 18.08 0.44
C GLU A 482 5.24 16.66 -0.14
N LEU A 483 6.07 15.83 0.50
CA LEU A 483 6.23 14.43 0.15
C LEU A 483 4.93 13.64 0.37
N ALA A 484 4.25 13.83 1.51
CA ALA A 484 2.97 13.19 1.78
C ALA A 484 1.89 13.60 0.77
N TRP A 485 1.82 14.90 0.44
CA TRP A 485 0.88 15.42 -0.54
C TRP A 485 1.13 14.82 -1.93
N VAL A 486 2.38 14.80 -2.41
CA VAL A 486 2.69 14.27 -3.75
C VAL A 486 2.48 12.76 -3.83
N LEU A 487 2.75 12.01 -2.75
CA LEU A 487 2.44 10.57 -2.67
C LEU A 487 0.92 10.32 -2.76
N ALA A 488 0.14 11.08 -2.00
CA ALA A 488 -1.32 10.95 -2.02
C ALA A 488 -1.89 11.33 -3.38
N HIS A 489 -1.44 12.45 -3.95
CA HIS A 489 -1.94 12.93 -5.23
C HIS A 489 -1.53 12.02 -6.40
N SER A 490 -0.29 11.50 -6.40
CA SER A 490 0.13 10.50 -7.39
C SER A 490 -0.61 9.18 -7.25
N SER A 491 -0.95 8.76 -6.02
CA SER A 491 -1.82 7.59 -5.79
C SER A 491 -3.23 7.80 -6.35
N GLN A 492 -3.83 8.97 -6.12
CA GLN A 492 -5.12 9.32 -6.74
C GLN A 492 -5.05 9.27 -8.27
N HIS A 493 -3.96 9.78 -8.86
CA HIS A 493 -3.74 9.68 -10.30
C HIS A 493 -3.66 8.22 -10.76
N ALA A 494 -2.87 7.40 -10.06
CA ALA A 494 -2.71 5.97 -10.32
C ALA A 494 -4.03 5.17 -10.29
N TRP A 495 -4.96 5.59 -9.43
CA TRP A 495 -6.28 4.95 -9.27
C TRP A 495 -7.35 5.45 -10.24
N GLN A 496 -7.39 6.74 -10.56
CA GLN A 496 -8.56 7.31 -11.27
C GLN A 496 -8.24 8.18 -12.49
N VAL A 497 -7.00 8.65 -12.67
CA VAL A 497 -6.66 9.57 -13.76
C VAL A 497 -5.92 8.85 -14.88
N ASN A 498 -4.88 8.10 -14.54
CA ASN A 498 -4.03 7.41 -15.49
C ASN A 498 -4.17 5.88 -15.42
N TYR A 499 -4.96 5.37 -14.46
CA TYR A 499 -5.33 3.96 -14.31
C TYR A 499 -4.15 2.98 -14.27
N LEU A 500 -3.01 3.40 -13.71
CA LEU A 500 -1.84 2.53 -13.54
C LEU A 500 -2.17 1.33 -12.65
N PHE A 501 -2.98 1.49 -11.60
CA PHE A 501 -3.42 0.34 -10.80
C PHE A 501 -4.32 -0.63 -11.57
N GLU A 502 -5.21 -0.14 -12.45
CA GLU A 502 -6.04 -1.01 -13.31
C GLU A 502 -5.16 -1.77 -14.30
N ALA A 503 -4.18 -1.08 -14.89
CA ALA A 503 -3.19 -1.70 -15.76
C ALA A 503 -2.42 -2.80 -15.03
N ALA A 504 -1.94 -2.53 -13.82
CA ALA A 504 -1.23 -3.51 -13.01
C ALA A 504 -2.12 -4.70 -12.61
N MET A 505 -3.39 -4.46 -12.30
CA MET A 505 -4.39 -5.50 -12.03
C MET A 505 -4.53 -6.45 -13.22
N PHE A 506 -4.72 -5.95 -14.44
CA PHE A 506 -4.78 -6.82 -15.62
C PHE A 506 -3.44 -7.47 -15.94
N GLY A 507 -2.32 -6.75 -15.75
CA GLY A 507 -0.98 -7.30 -15.92
C GLY A 507 -0.69 -8.48 -15.01
N SER A 508 -1.27 -8.48 -13.80
CA SER A 508 -1.14 -9.59 -12.83
C SER A 508 -1.69 -10.92 -13.34
N ILE A 509 -2.67 -10.89 -14.26
CA ILE A 509 -3.26 -12.10 -14.87
C ILE A 509 -2.26 -12.82 -15.78
N LEU A 510 -1.22 -12.10 -16.24
CA LEU A 510 -0.15 -12.67 -17.06
C LEU A 510 0.96 -13.33 -16.24
N ASP A 511 0.79 -13.46 -14.92
CA ASP A 511 1.69 -14.23 -14.05
C ASP A 511 1.90 -15.64 -14.62
N ASP A 512 3.16 -16.09 -14.59
CA ASP A 512 3.59 -17.39 -15.10
C ASP A 512 3.11 -18.56 -14.24
N GLY A 513 2.48 -18.29 -13.09
CA GLY A 513 1.98 -19.28 -12.16
C GLY A 513 3.09 -19.92 -11.32
N ALA A 514 4.32 -19.43 -11.39
CA ALA A 514 5.39 -19.92 -10.54
C ALA A 514 5.15 -19.43 -9.10
N LEU A 515 4.80 -20.39 -8.24
CA LEU A 515 4.41 -20.21 -6.83
C LEU A 515 5.55 -19.70 -5.89
N LYS A 516 6.60 -19.08 -6.43
CA LYS A 516 7.84 -18.70 -5.72
C LYS A 516 7.76 -17.36 -4.99
N GLY A 517 6.60 -16.71 -4.97
CA GLY A 517 6.48 -15.30 -4.55
C GLY A 517 6.48 -15.01 -3.05
N LYS A 518 6.49 -16.03 -2.17
CA LYS A 518 6.72 -15.85 -0.72
C LYS A 518 7.98 -16.66 -0.32
N LEU A 519 8.91 -16.06 0.43
CA LEU A 519 10.21 -16.67 0.80
C LEU A 519 10.05 -17.93 1.66
N ASP A 520 8.95 -18.03 2.40
CA ASP A 520 8.54 -19.20 3.17
C ASP A 520 8.10 -20.38 2.29
N ARG A 521 7.80 -20.15 1.02
CA ARG A 521 7.37 -21.18 0.05
C ARG A 521 8.52 -21.68 -0.83
N LEU A 522 9.78 -21.37 -0.48
CA LEU A 522 11.01 -21.74 -1.19
C LEU A 522 11.39 -23.23 -1.18
N GLU A 523 10.56 -24.11 -0.62
CA GLU A 523 10.74 -25.57 -0.70
C GLU A 523 9.98 -26.20 -1.87
#